data_AF-A0A2R5GP41-F1
#
_entry.id   AF-A0A2R5GP41-F1
#
_cell.length_a   1.000
_cell.length_b   1.000
_cell.length_c   1.000
_cell.angle_alpha   90.00
_cell.angle_beta   90.00
_cell.angle_gamma   90.00
#
_symmetry.space_group_name_H-M   'P 1'
#
loop_
_entity.id
_entity.type
_entity.pdbx_description
1 polymer ?
#
loop_
_entity_poly.entity_id
_entity_poly.type
_entity_poly.pdbx_seq_one_letter_code
_entity_poly.pdbx_strand_id
1 'polypeptide(L)'
;MNGKRSLFEGGQRVSFIMQWPNMINSGQITNNAINQIDLIATLAEMTGAILNDCDAYDSHSFYRAVCDLAGVTPAQVRGNQPMVTEVPEKESGDGLGERIRCGSQKMLYAEDQWWMFDLVDDPSETTNIMDENLAEFASLKGTLYEVIDNSFSDTTAVYP
;
A
#
# COMPACT_ATOMS: atom_id res chain seq x y z
N MET A 1 -15.22 0.73 13.52
CA MET A 1 -15.56 -0.41 12.65
C MET A 1 -14.29 -0.84 11.92
N ASN A 2 -13.38 -1.55 12.62
CA ASN A 2 -11.98 -1.68 12.16
C ASN A 2 -11.61 -3.16 12.07
N GLY A 3 -11.97 -3.81 10.97
CA GLY A 3 -11.76 -5.25 10.79
C GLY A 3 -11.86 -5.69 9.33
N LYS A 4 -12.05 -7.00 9.11
CA LYS A 4 -12.12 -7.60 7.76
C LYS A 4 -13.04 -6.81 6.82
N ARG A 5 -12.58 -6.56 5.58
CA ARG A 5 -13.23 -5.76 4.51
C ARG A 5 -13.20 -4.24 4.71
N SER A 6 -12.62 -3.75 5.80
CA SER A 6 -12.40 -2.33 6.01
C SER A 6 -11.18 -1.81 5.24
N LEU A 7 -11.26 -0.57 4.77
CA LEU A 7 -10.11 0.17 4.20
C LEU A 7 -9.22 0.82 5.27
N PHE A 8 -9.70 0.89 6.51
CA PHE A 8 -8.93 1.25 7.69
C PHE A 8 -7.82 0.20 7.96
N GLU A 9 -6.77 0.57 8.68
CA GLU A 9 -5.62 -0.27 9.03
C GLU A 9 -6.05 -1.61 9.64
N GLY A 10 -7.12 -1.64 10.43
CA GLY A 10 -7.64 -2.89 11.02
C GLY A 10 -8.12 -3.93 10.00
N GLY A 11 -8.42 -3.53 8.75
CA GLY A 11 -8.77 -4.43 7.65
C GLY A 11 -7.65 -4.67 6.65
N GLN A 12 -6.66 -3.77 6.60
CA GLN A 12 -5.59 -3.77 5.59
C GLN A 12 -4.24 -4.27 6.14
N ARG A 13 -3.88 -3.85 7.36
CA ARG A 13 -2.59 -4.19 7.97
C ARG A 13 -2.66 -5.57 8.60
N VAL A 14 -1.83 -6.48 8.07
CA VAL A 14 -1.76 -7.87 8.52
C VAL A 14 -0.37 -8.21 9.05
N SER A 15 -0.29 -9.25 9.89
CA SER A 15 0.97 -9.79 10.37
C SER A 15 1.75 -10.43 9.23
N PHE A 16 3.04 -10.08 9.09
CA PHE A 16 3.95 -10.65 8.12
C PHE A 16 5.26 -11.06 8.79
N ILE A 17 5.73 -12.28 8.51
CA ILE A 17 7.00 -12.82 9.01
C ILE A 17 7.71 -13.48 7.83
N MET A 18 9.00 -13.19 7.69
CA MET A 18 9.86 -13.77 6.66
C MET A 18 11.10 -14.38 7.30
N GLN A 19 11.52 -15.54 6.82
CA GLN A 19 12.75 -16.19 7.25
C GLN A 19 13.51 -16.72 6.03
N TRP A 20 14.77 -16.36 5.92
CA TRP A 20 15.71 -16.99 5.00
C TRP A 20 17.05 -17.21 5.68
N PRO A 21 17.39 -18.47 6.04
CA PRO A 21 18.65 -18.79 6.68
C PRO A 21 19.86 -18.24 5.92
N ASN A 22 20.82 -17.69 6.66
CA ASN A 22 22.07 -17.08 6.16
C ASN A 22 21.91 -15.80 5.31
N MET A 23 20.68 -15.41 4.96
CA MET A 23 20.41 -14.22 4.13
C MET A 23 19.69 -13.12 4.92
N ILE A 24 18.72 -13.49 5.76
CA ILE A 24 17.99 -12.57 6.62
C ILE A 24 18.43 -12.82 8.06
N ASN A 25 18.86 -11.76 8.76
CA ASN A 25 19.29 -11.89 10.15
C ASN A 25 18.09 -12.18 11.06
N SER A 26 18.28 -13.08 12.02
CA SER A 26 17.20 -13.47 12.93
C SER A 26 16.85 -12.35 13.92
N GLY A 27 15.59 -12.35 14.36
CA GLY A 27 15.11 -11.43 15.41
C GLY A 27 14.98 -9.97 14.97
N GLN A 28 15.10 -9.69 13.68
CA GLN A 28 14.92 -8.36 13.13
C GLN A 28 13.45 -7.92 13.12
N ILE A 29 13.23 -6.63 13.40
CA ILE A 29 11.93 -5.97 13.33
C ILE A 29 12.09 -4.75 12.42
N THR A 30 11.16 -4.56 11.49
CA THR A 30 11.10 -3.39 10.63
C THR A 30 9.69 -2.83 10.57
N ASN A 31 9.60 -1.50 10.49
CA ASN A 31 8.35 -0.75 10.32
C ASN A 31 8.20 -0.17 8.91
N ASN A 32 9.06 -0.59 7.98
CA ASN A 32 8.96 -0.17 6.58
C ASN A 32 7.64 -0.66 5.98
N ALA A 33 6.95 0.22 5.26
CA ALA A 33 5.73 -0.14 4.56
C ALA A 33 6.05 -1.06 3.37
N ILE A 34 5.35 -2.20 3.32
CA ILE A 34 5.35 -3.14 2.20
C ILE A 34 3.90 -3.50 1.86
N ASN A 35 3.67 -4.01 0.66
CA ASN A 35 2.38 -4.51 0.19
C ASN A 35 2.47 -6.01 -0.12
N GLN A 36 1.35 -6.72 -0.09
CA GLN A 36 1.27 -8.11 -0.52
C GLN A 36 1.71 -8.28 -1.99
N ILE A 37 1.39 -7.33 -2.87
CA ILE A 37 1.77 -7.39 -4.29
C ILE A 37 3.29 -7.35 -4.50
N ASP A 38 4.03 -6.77 -3.56
CA ASP A 38 5.50 -6.67 -3.58
C ASP A 38 6.20 -8.03 -3.50
N LEU A 39 5.48 -9.07 -3.05
CA LEU A 39 6.02 -10.43 -2.98
C LEU A 39 6.47 -10.94 -4.34
N ILE A 40 5.84 -10.52 -5.46
CA ILE A 40 6.20 -11.01 -6.79
C ILE A 40 7.60 -10.54 -7.18
N ALA A 41 7.86 -9.23 -7.16
CA ALA A 41 9.19 -8.68 -7.46
C ALA A 41 10.23 -9.12 -6.43
N THR A 42 9.84 -9.25 -5.16
CA THR A 42 10.74 -9.75 -4.10
C THR A 42 11.17 -11.18 -4.40
N LEU A 43 10.23 -12.10 -4.65
CA LEU A 43 10.56 -13.50 -4.96
C LEU A 43 11.32 -13.63 -6.28
N ALA A 44 11.05 -12.78 -7.27
CA ALA A 44 11.82 -12.75 -8.52
C ALA A 44 13.28 -12.36 -8.26
N GLU A 45 13.54 -11.29 -7.50
CA GLU A 45 14.91 -10.90 -7.12
C GLU A 45 15.61 -12.01 -6.32
N MET A 46 14.90 -12.64 -5.39
CA MET A 46 15.42 -13.73 -4.56
C MET A 46 15.83 -14.97 -5.38
N THR A 47 15.07 -15.31 -6.41
CA THR A 47 15.25 -16.55 -7.19
C THR A 47 16.02 -16.34 -8.48
N GLY A 48 16.22 -15.10 -8.91
CA GLY A 48 16.76 -14.76 -10.23
C GLY A 48 15.75 -14.95 -11.36
N ALA A 49 14.45 -15.07 -11.05
CA ALA A 49 13.40 -15.11 -12.07
C ALA A 49 13.33 -13.75 -12.79
N ILE A 50 13.05 -13.78 -14.09
CA ILE A 50 12.93 -12.59 -14.93
C ILE A 50 11.45 -12.23 -15.03
N LEU A 51 11.10 -11.01 -14.64
CA LEU A 51 9.78 -10.41 -14.88
C LEU A 51 9.83 -9.58 -16.16
N ASN A 52 8.81 -9.73 -17.00
CA ASN A 52 8.56 -8.82 -18.11
C ASN A 52 7.89 -7.53 -17.58
N ASP A 53 7.91 -6.48 -18.40
CA ASP A 53 7.40 -5.15 -18.02
C ASP A 53 5.95 -5.17 -17.51
N CYS A 54 5.13 -6.13 -17.93
CA CYS A 54 3.72 -6.24 -17.56
C CYS A 54 3.41 -7.29 -16.46
N ASP A 55 4.39 -8.05 -15.96
CA ASP A 55 4.12 -9.19 -15.07
C ASP A 55 3.74 -8.77 -13.65
N ALA A 56 4.28 -7.64 -13.17
CA ALA A 56 4.05 -7.14 -11.80
C ALA A 56 4.36 -5.64 -11.71
N TYR A 57 3.68 -4.83 -12.53
CA TYR A 57 3.96 -3.40 -12.71
C TYR A 57 4.03 -2.60 -11.40
N ASP A 58 3.11 -2.88 -10.46
CA ASP A 58 3.01 -2.18 -9.17
C ASP A 58 3.85 -2.80 -8.04
N SER A 59 4.60 -3.87 -8.33
CA SER A 59 5.33 -4.65 -7.33
C SER A 59 6.75 -4.10 -7.16
N HIS A 60 7.14 -3.79 -5.93
CA HIS A 60 8.49 -3.36 -5.60
C HIS A 60 9.21 -4.39 -4.74
N SER A 61 10.42 -4.81 -5.13
CA SER A 61 11.18 -5.73 -4.29
C SER A 61 11.63 -5.05 -2.99
N PHE A 62 11.40 -5.71 -1.86
CA PHE A 62 11.95 -5.34 -0.56
C PHE A 62 13.07 -6.29 -0.11
N TYR A 63 13.55 -7.19 -0.97
CA TYR A 63 14.50 -8.25 -0.59
C TYR A 63 15.79 -7.69 0.02
N ARG A 64 16.39 -6.70 -0.63
CA ARG A 64 17.61 -6.06 -0.11
C ARG A 64 17.38 -5.41 1.24
N ALA A 65 16.22 -4.81 1.44
CA ALA A 65 15.89 -4.16 2.69
C ALA A 65 15.80 -5.15 3.85
N VAL A 66 15.30 -6.37 3.63
CA VAL A 66 15.21 -7.39 4.69
C VAL A 66 16.54 -8.14 4.92
N CYS A 67 17.47 -8.12 3.97
CA CYS A 67 18.81 -8.69 4.15
C CYS A 67 19.74 -7.78 4.98
N ASP A 68 19.65 -6.46 4.81
CA ASP A 68 20.44 -5.49 5.58
C ASP A 68 19.58 -4.30 6.01
N LEU A 69 19.02 -4.38 7.22
CA LEU A 69 18.20 -3.31 7.79
C LEU A 69 19.00 -2.04 8.14
N ALA A 70 20.31 -2.14 8.36
CA ALA A 70 21.11 -1.00 8.81
C ALA A 70 21.36 0.03 7.70
N GLY A 71 21.24 -0.38 6.44
CA GLY A 71 21.48 0.44 5.25
C GLY A 71 20.23 0.80 4.45
N VAL A 72 19.03 0.54 4.96
CA VAL A 72 17.79 0.70 4.17
C VAL A 72 17.48 2.17 3.95
N THR A 73 17.41 2.54 2.69
CA THR A 73 16.87 3.82 2.22
C THR A 73 15.38 3.67 1.89
N PRO A 74 14.58 4.76 1.94
CA PRO A 74 13.19 4.72 1.51
C PRO A 74 13.00 4.13 0.10
N ALA A 75 13.95 4.36 -0.82
CA ALA A 75 13.92 3.84 -2.19
C ALA A 75 14.18 2.32 -2.30
N GLN A 76 14.74 1.68 -1.26
CA GLN A 76 14.98 0.23 -1.22
C GLN A 76 13.79 -0.57 -0.67
N VAL A 77 12.70 0.12 -0.33
CA VAL A 77 11.36 -0.44 -0.09
C VAL A 77 10.39 0.28 -1.03
N ARG A 78 9.16 0.58 -0.60
CA ARG A 78 8.23 1.41 -1.39
C ARG A 78 8.51 2.91 -1.35
N GLY A 79 9.21 3.41 -0.34
CA GLY A 79 9.36 4.85 -0.13
C GLY A 79 8.00 5.55 -0.04
N ASN A 80 7.83 6.65 -0.78
CA ASN A 80 6.56 7.35 -0.92
C ASN A 80 5.74 6.90 -2.15
N GLN A 81 6.06 5.75 -2.76
CA GLN A 81 5.27 5.23 -3.88
C GLN A 81 3.82 4.94 -3.44
N PRO A 82 2.84 5.24 -4.32
CA PRO A 82 1.44 5.08 -3.98
C PRO A 82 1.08 3.59 -3.81
N MET A 83 0.36 3.30 -2.73
CA MET A 83 -0.32 2.03 -2.52
C MET A 83 -1.81 2.27 -2.63
N VAL A 84 -2.41 1.85 -3.75
CA VAL A 84 -3.83 2.01 -4.03
C VAL A 84 -4.60 0.72 -3.71
N THR A 85 -5.83 0.85 -3.23
CA THR A 85 -6.76 -0.26 -3.04
C THR A 85 -8.15 0.21 -3.40
N GLU A 86 -8.78 -0.49 -4.33
CA GLU A 86 -10.18 -0.32 -4.69
C GLU A 86 -10.97 -1.53 -4.20
N VAL A 87 -12.08 -1.27 -3.52
CA VAL A 87 -13.01 -2.29 -3.04
C VAL A 87 -14.35 -2.04 -3.72
N PRO A 88 -14.83 -2.96 -4.57
CA PRO A 88 -16.12 -2.82 -5.22
C PRO A 88 -17.23 -2.63 -4.19
N GLU A 89 -18.22 -1.81 -4.54
CA GLU A 89 -19.39 -1.51 -3.69
C GLU A 89 -20.06 -2.75 -3.09
N LYS A 90 -20.14 -3.84 -3.87
CA LYS A 90 -20.75 -5.10 -3.43
C LYS A 90 -19.99 -5.79 -2.29
N GLU A 91 -18.72 -5.48 -2.10
CA GLU A 91 -17.85 -6.07 -1.07
C GLU A 91 -17.56 -5.14 0.10
N SER A 92 -17.63 -3.83 -0.10
CA SER A 92 -17.39 -2.82 0.94
C SER A 92 -18.59 -2.65 1.90
N GLY A 93 -19.82 -2.88 1.42
CA GLY A 93 -21.05 -2.64 2.18
C GLY A 93 -21.46 -1.16 2.29
N ASP A 94 -20.56 -0.23 1.94
CA ASP A 94 -20.69 1.22 2.14
C ASP A 94 -20.34 2.02 0.85
N GLY A 95 -20.57 1.47 -0.35
CA GLY A 95 -20.24 2.14 -1.63
C GLY A 95 -18.86 1.80 -2.19
N LEU A 96 -18.49 2.28 -3.38
CA LEU A 96 -17.14 2.05 -3.92
C LEU A 96 -16.10 2.58 -2.92
N GLY A 97 -15.25 1.69 -2.41
CA GLY A 97 -14.20 2.05 -1.46
C GLY A 97 -12.90 2.31 -2.19
N GLU A 98 -12.34 3.50 -2.04
CA GLU A 98 -11.05 3.88 -2.62
C GLU A 98 -10.08 4.27 -1.50
N ARG A 99 -8.81 3.88 -1.64
CA ARG A 99 -7.77 4.15 -0.65
C ARG A 99 -6.42 4.34 -1.31
N ILE A 100 -5.65 5.32 -0.86
CA ILE A 100 -4.25 5.52 -1.21
C ILE A 100 -3.41 5.68 0.07
N ARG A 101 -2.18 5.17 0.04
CA ARG A 101 -1.14 5.49 1.03
C ARG A 101 0.14 5.87 0.31
N CYS A 102 0.72 7.01 0.68
CA CYS A 102 2.02 7.48 0.22
C CYS A 102 2.86 7.83 1.46
N GLY A 103 3.84 6.99 1.80
CA GLY A 103 4.62 7.16 3.02
C GLY A 103 3.76 7.02 4.29
N SER A 104 3.75 8.05 5.15
CA SER A 104 2.91 8.11 6.35
C SER A 104 1.47 8.52 6.05
N GLN A 105 1.24 9.25 4.97
CA GLN A 105 -0.06 9.82 4.65
C GLN A 105 -0.96 8.77 4.02
N LYS A 106 -2.17 8.64 4.55
CA LYS A 106 -3.22 7.74 4.05
C LYS A 106 -4.50 8.53 3.83
N MET A 107 -5.14 8.28 2.70
CA MET A 107 -6.46 8.81 2.37
C MET A 107 -7.37 7.66 1.98
N LEU A 108 -8.63 7.70 2.43
CA LEU A 108 -9.66 6.77 1.96
C LEU A 108 -11.04 7.41 1.89
N TYR A 109 -11.90 6.83 1.07
CA TYR A 109 -13.34 7.07 1.08
C TYR A 109 -14.04 5.88 1.74
N ALA A 110 -14.74 6.14 2.85
CA ALA A 110 -15.51 5.14 3.60
C ALA A 110 -16.55 5.84 4.49
N GLU A 111 -17.63 5.13 4.83
CA GLU A 111 -18.71 5.68 5.67
C GLU A 111 -19.27 7.00 5.09
N ASP A 112 -19.48 7.02 3.77
CA ASP A 112 -19.98 8.15 2.98
C ASP A 112 -19.14 9.45 3.06
N GLN A 113 -17.89 9.37 3.53
CA GLN A 113 -17.02 10.53 3.67
C GLN A 113 -15.55 10.24 3.33
N TRP A 114 -14.79 11.31 3.12
CA TRP A 114 -13.35 11.25 2.94
C TRP A 114 -12.63 11.35 4.28
N TRP A 115 -11.65 10.48 4.45
CA TRP A 115 -10.76 10.44 5.59
C TRP A 115 -9.32 10.66 5.15
N MET A 116 -8.56 11.35 5.97
CA MET A 116 -7.12 11.50 5.84
C MET A 116 -6.45 11.32 7.20
N PHE A 117 -5.32 10.60 7.21
CA PHE A 117 -4.57 10.24 8.41
C PHE A 117 -3.07 10.33 8.15
N ASP A 118 -2.29 10.71 9.17
CA ASP A 118 -0.86 10.40 9.25
C ASP A 118 -0.66 9.15 10.11
N LEU A 119 -0.20 8.05 9.51
CA LEU A 119 -0.06 6.75 10.17
C LEU A 119 1.15 6.65 11.12
N VAL A 120 2.05 7.64 11.11
CA VAL A 120 3.14 7.73 12.09
C VAL A 120 2.59 8.33 13.39
N ASP A 121 1.81 9.40 13.28
CA ASP A 121 1.24 10.10 14.43
C ASP A 121 -0.06 9.45 14.95
N ASP A 122 -0.86 8.87 14.05
CA ASP A 122 -2.15 8.23 14.36
C ASP A 122 -2.28 6.84 13.67
N PRO A 123 -1.52 5.83 14.13
CA PRO A 123 -1.59 4.48 13.57
C PRO A 123 -2.94 3.77 13.83
N SER A 124 -3.79 4.33 14.69
CA SER A 124 -5.12 3.78 15.01
C SER A 124 -6.26 4.46 14.25
N GLU A 125 -5.95 5.46 13.41
CA GLU A 125 -6.90 6.18 12.56
C GLU A 125 -8.10 6.73 13.35
N THR A 126 -7.79 7.48 14.39
CA THR A 126 -8.76 8.07 15.32
C THR A 126 -9.11 9.51 14.99
N THR A 127 -8.24 10.23 14.28
CA THR A 127 -8.36 11.67 14.02
C THR A 127 -8.33 11.94 12.51
N ASN A 128 -9.45 12.38 11.94
CA ASN A 128 -9.50 12.81 10.54
C ASN A 128 -8.83 14.18 10.39
N ILE A 129 -7.73 14.26 9.65
CA ILE A 129 -6.95 15.50 9.46
C ILE A 129 -7.20 16.20 8.12
N MET A 130 -8.24 15.78 7.38
CA MET A 130 -8.50 16.25 6.01
C MET A 130 -8.77 17.76 5.95
N ASP A 131 -9.65 18.29 6.80
CA ASP A 131 -10.03 19.71 6.80
C ASP A 131 -8.85 20.64 7.15
N GLU A 132 -7.87 20.14 7.91
CA GLU A 132 -6.66 20.88 8.27
C GLU A 132 -5.56 20.80 7.20
N ASN A 133 -5.64 19.83 6.27
CA ASN A 133 -4.59 19.50 5.30
C ASN A 133 -5.10 19.46 3.85
N LEU A 134 -5.99 20.39 3.48
CA LEU A 134 -6.67 20.40 2.17
C LEU A 134 -5.74 20.34 0.95
N ALA A 135 -4.57 20.97 1.01
CA ALA A 135 -3.60 20.97 -0.09
C ALA A 135 -2.99 19.58 -0.30
N GLU A 136 -2.63 18.90 0.79
CA GLU A 136 -2.08 17.54 0.77
C GLU A 136 -3.17 16.53 0.37
N PHE A 137 -4.39 16.71 0.89
CA PHE A 137 -5.55 15.93 0.48
C PHE A 137 -5.79 16.01 -1.03
N ALA A 138 -5.80 17.22 -1.60
CA ALA A 138 -5.99 17.42 -3.03
C ALA A 138 -4.86 16.77 -3.86
N SER A 139 -3.61 16.85 -3.38
CA SER A 139 -2.44 16.20 -3.99
C SER A 139 -2.58 14.67 -4.02
N LEU A 140 -2.91 14.05 -2.88
CA LEU A 140 -3.11 12.61 -2.76
C LEU A 140 -4.30 12.13 -3.59
N LYS A 141 -5.39 12.90 -3.62
CA LYS A 141 -6.57 12.59 -4.45
C LYS A 141 -6.25 12.66 -5.94
N GLY A 142 -5.44 13.63 -6.36
CA GLY A 142 -4.92 13.69 -7.73
C GLY A 142 -4.08 12.46 -8.08
N THR A 143 -3.16 12.08 -7.18
CA THR A 143 -2.32 10.90 -7.34
C THR A 143 -3.13 9.61 -7.40
N LEU A 144 -4.17 9.48 -6.56
CA LEU A 144 -5.08 8.33 -6.57
C LEU A 144 -5.72 8.13 -7.95
N TYR A 145 -6.33 9.18 -8.50
CA TYR A 145 -6.99 9.06 -9.80
C TYR A 145 -5.99 8.95 -10.96
N GLU A 146 -4.82 9.56 -10.86
CA GLU A 146 -3.74 9.31 -11.82
C GLU A 146 -3.34 7.83 -11.85
N VAL A 147 -3.21 7.19 -10.68
CA VAL A 147 -2.92 5.75 -10.62
C VAL A 147 -4.09 4.94 -11.16
N ILE A 148 -5.33 5.21 -10.74
CA ILE A 148 -6.53 4.49 -11.21
C ILE A 148 -6.69 4.60 -12.74
N ASP A 149 -6.54 5.80 -13.30
CA ASP A 149 -6.71 6.04 -14.75
C ASP A 149 -5.62 5.36 -15.58
N ASN A 150 -4.41 5.21 -15.03
CA ASN A 150 -3.27 4.57 -15.71
C ASN A 150 -3.12 3.08 -15.39
N SER A 151 -3.84 2.53 -14.41
CA SER A 151 -3.65 1.16 -13.91
C SER A 151 -4.41 0.08 -14.70
N PHE A 152 -4.99 0.44 -15.84
CA PHE A 152 -5.50 -0.53 -16.79
C PHE A 152 -4.54 -0.70 -17.98
N SER A 153 -3.95 -1.90 -18.09
CA SER A 153 -3.81 -2.50 -19.41
C SER A 153 -5.20 -2.50 -20.06
N ASP A 154 -5.32 -2.17 -21.36
CA ASP A 154 -6.55 -2.05 -22.17
C ASP A 154 -7.51 -3.28 -22.17
N THR A 155 -7.35 -4.23 -21.27
CA THR A 155 -8.16 -5.43 -21.11
C THR A 155 -8.72 -5.54 -19.69
N THR A 156 -10.04 -5.32 -19.57
CA THR A 156 -10.94 -5.55 -18.41
C THR A 156 -10.91 -4.45 -17.33
N ALA A 157 -11.98 -3.73 -17.01
CA ALA A 157 -13.39 -4.13 -16.92
C ALA A 157 -14.35 -3.05 -17.43
N VAL A 158 -15.14 -3.39 -18.46
CA VAL A 158 -16.45 -2.75 -18.65
C VAL A 158 -17.37 -3.36 -17.60
N TYR A 159 -17.77 -2.56 -16.61
CA TYR A 159 -18.85 -2.95 -15.70
C TYR A 159 -20.18 -2.91 -16.49
N PRO A 160 -20.98 -3.99 -16.50
CA PRO A 160 -22.34 -3.97 -17.04
C PRO A 160 -23.29 -3.11 -16.21
#